data_AF-A0A6A5YBW0-F1
#
_entry.id   AF-A0A6A5YBW0-F1
#
_cell.length_a   1.000
_cell.length_b   1.000
_cell.length_c   1.000
_cell.angle_alpha   90.00
_cell.angle_beta   90.00
_cell.angle_gamma   90.00
#
_symmetry.space_group_name_H-M   'P 1'
#
loop_
_entity.id
_entity.type
_entity.pdbx_description
1 polymer ?
#
loop_
_entity_poly.entity_id
_entity_poly.type
_entity_poly.pdbx_seq_one_letter_code
_entity_poly.pdbx_strand_id
1 'polypeptide(L)'
;MTVRVERCRPGDRTAAGESDHDDAVDWAKNPVKPTASTPEALSPLQASAPSRKNVAIQLKSYKPRTPGLRHLRRPVNDHLWKGRPLRRLTFPKKGQGKGGRNNTGRVTVRHRGGGHKRRIRTVDFNRKEPGRQVVERIEYDPNRTAHIALLKNEGTGKLSYIIAAEGMRAGDTVESYRSGVPDHLIESMGGSVDPGLLAAKTAHRGNCLPLHLVPLGTQIYCVGTTRNKGAVFCRSAGTYATVINKDESEDKKVQSVAVKLQSGETRRFDPSVCATIGVASNPHHQFAQLGKAGRSRWMGRRPSVRGLAMNAADHPHGGGRGKSKGNVHPVSPWGVPAKGGYKTRGKRNRNIYVIQERPRNQGKRRTKNR
;
A
#
# COMPACT_ATOMS: atom_id res chain seq x y z
N MET A 1 -7.36 -4.16 -88.15
CA MET A 1 -5.88 -4.14 -88.25
C MET A 1 -5.36 -5.47 -87.76
N THR A 2 -4.82 -6.24 -88.69
CA THR A 2 -4.01 -7.47 -88.55
C THR A 2 -2.88 -7.27 -87.51
N VAL A 3 -2.42 -8.29 -86.78
CA VAL A 3 -1.45 -9.30 -87.25
C VAL A 3 -1.65 -10.69 -86.58
N ARG A 4 -1.48 -11.72 -87.43
CA ARG A 4 -1.32 -13.19 -87.25
C ARG A 4 -0.26 -13.58 -86.19
N VAL A 5 -0.16 -14.83 -85.68
CA VAL A 5 0.47 -16.01 -86.32
C VAL A 5 0.05 -17.35 -85.65
N GLU A 6 -0.53 -18.25 -86.46
CA GLU A 6 -0.47 -19.74 -86.61
C GLU A 6 0.61 -20.56 -85.83
N ARG A 7 0.52 -21.85 -85.38
CA ARG A 7 0.05 -23.17 -85.93
C ARG A 7 0.03 -24.26 -84.81
N CYS A 8 -0.96 -25.18 -84.70
CA CYS A 8 -1.06 -26.62 -85.12
C CYS A 8 -0.03 -27.65 -84.54
N ARG A 9 -0.41 -28.58 -83.61
CA ARG A 9 -0.85 -30.03 -83.71
C ARG A 9 0.27 -31.04 -84.09
N PRO A 10 0.22 -32.39 -83.89
CA PRO A 10 -0.84 -33.36 -83.45
C PRO A 10 -0.35 -34.35 -82.32
N GLY A 11 -1.14 -35.19 -81.63
CA GLY A 11 -1.75 -36.47 -82.05
C GLY A 11 -1.01 -37.68 -81.43
N ASP A 12 -1.67 -38.53 -80.63
CA ASP A 12 -1.74 -39.98 -80.86
C ASP A 12 -2.58 -40.75 -79.83
N ARG A 13 -3.28 -41.76 -80.35
CA ARG A 13 -4.16 -42.71 -79.67
C ARG A 13 -3.40 -44.00 -79.43
N THR A 14 -3.71 -44.73 -78.36
CA THR A 14 -3.72 -46.19 -78.37
C THR A 14 -4.82 -46.73 -77.46
N ALA A 15 -5.31 -47.91 -77.81
CA ALA A 15 -6.58 -48.50 -77.44
C ALA A 15 -6.41 -49.81 -76.63
N ALA A 16 -7.55 -50.28 -76.11
CA ALA A 16 -7.92 -51.67 -75.82
C ALA A 16 -7.33 -52.34 -74.56
N GLY A 17 -8.16 -53.13 -73.88
CA GLY A 17 -7.72 -54.09 -72.86
C GLY A 17 -8.80 -54.45 -71.83
N GLU A 18 -9.53 -55.51 -72.14
CA GLU A 18 -10.67 -56.11 -71.45
C GLU A 18 -10.27 -57.01 -70.26
N SER A 19 -11.27 -57.38 -69.46
CA SER A 19 -11.47 -58.64 -68.72
C SER A 19 -11.12 -58.75 -67.23
N ASP A 20 -12.12 -59.31 -66.55
CA ASP A 20 -12.28 -59.63 -65.14
C ASP A 20 -11.40 -60.81 -64.67
N HIS A 21 -11.02 -60.79 -63.39
CA HIS A 21 -10.75 -62.02 -62.63
C HIS A 21 -11.06 -61.86 -61.14
N ASP A 22 -11.67 -62.93 -60.64
CA ASP A 22 -12.43 -63.08 -59.42
C ASP A 22 -11.61 -63.29 -58.13
N ASP A 23 -12.31 -63.02 -57.02
CA ASP A 23 -12.27 -63.68 -55.70
C ASP A 23 -11.00 -63.63 -54.81
N ALA A 24 -11.07 -62.87 -53.72
CA ALA A 24 -11.41 -63.42 -52.39
C ALA A 24 -11.08 -62.47 -51.20
N VAL A 25 -12.16 -62.04 -50.53
CA VAL A 25 -12.32 -61.86 -49.07
C VAL A 25 -11.46 -60.83 -48.32
N ASP A 26 -12.08 -59.70 -47.96
CA ASP A 26 -12.02 -59.25 -46.57
C ASP A 26 -13.37 -58.67 -46.11
N TRP A 27 -13.69 -58.96 -44.87
CA TRP A 27 -15.01 -59.09 -44.29
C TRP A 27 -15.63 -57.75 -43.88
N ALA A 28 -16.88 -57.58 -44.32
CA ALA A 28 -17.99 -57.19 -43.46
C ALA A 28 -17.96 -55.82 -42.74
N LYS A 29 -18.85 -54.96 -43.27
CA LYS A 29 -19.93 -54.24 -42.56
C LYS A 29 -19.63 -52.82 -42.09
N ASN A 30 -20.28 -51.88 -42.78
CA ASN A 30 -20.80 -50.67 -42.16
C ASN A 30 -21.73 -51.03 -41.00
N PRO A 31 -21.61 -50.33 -39.86
CA PRO A 31 -22.82 -49.89 -39.19
C PRO A 31 -22.74 -48.41 -38.78
N VAL A 32 -23.82 -47.70 -39.13
CA VAL A 32 -24.51 -46.68 -38.34
C VAL A 32 -23.67 -45.96 -37.27
N LYS A 33 -23.42 -44.66 -37.49
CA LYS A 33 -22.85 -43.76 -36.47
C LYS A 33 -23.80 -43.67 -35.27
N PRO A 34 -23.34 -43.91 -34.03
CA PRO A 34 -24.19 -43.85 -32.85
C PRO A 34 -24.60 -42.40 -32.56
N THR A 35 -25.91 -42.15 -32.57
CA THR A 35 -26.50 -40.94 -31.98
C THR A 35 -26.63 -41.17 -30.48
N ALA A 36 -25.59 -40.82 -29.72
CA ALA A 36 -25.70 -40.76 -28.27
C ALA A 36 -26.39 -39.43 -27.90
N SER A 37 -27.69 -39.50 -27.59
CA SER A 37 -28.42 -38.45 -26.90
C SER A 37 -27.91 -38.38 -25.45
N THR A 38 -26.91 -37.54 -25.19
CA THR A 38 -26.63 -37.13 -23.83
C THR A 38 -27.81 -36.27 -23.38
N PRO A 39 -28.54 -36.60 -22.29
CA PRO A 39 -29.52 -35.68 -21.74
C PRO A 39 -28.78 -34.39 -21.38
N GLU A 40 -29.30 -33.24 -21.85
CA GLU A 40 -28.83 -31.92 -21.45
C GLU A 40 -28.66 -31.91 -19.94
N ALA A 41 -27.41 -31.95 -19.48
CA ALA A 41 -27.10 -31.66 -18.11
C ALA A 41 -27.63 -30.25 -17.89
N LEU A 42 -28.73 -30.15 -17.14
CA LEU A 42 -29.23 -28.91 -16.55
C LEU A 42 -28.00 -28.20 -16.01
N SER A 43 -27.56 -27.21 -16.77
CA SER A 43 -26.45 -26.37 -16.37
C SER A 43 -26.94 -25.79 -15.04
N PRO A 44 -26.27 -26.01 -13.90
CA PRO A 44 -26.61 -25.23 -12.73
C PRO A 44 -26.51 -23.80 -13.22
N LEU A 45 -27.62 -23.04 -13.15
CA LEU A 45 -27.67 -21.63 -13.50
C LEU A 45 -26.42 -21.03 -12.89
N GLN A 46 -25.37 -20.88 -13.69
CA GLN A 46 -24.12 -20.32 -13.23
C GLN A 46 -24.56 -18.90 -13.01
N ALA A 47 -24.88 -18.58 -11.76
CA ALA A 47 -25.14 -17.22 -11.33
C ALA A 47 -23.99 -16.44 -11.94
N SER A 48 -24.31 -15.65 -12.97
CA SER A 48 -23.32 -15.04 -13.84
C SER A 48 -22.26 -14.50 -12.93
N ALA A 49 -21.03 -15.05 -13.01
CA ALA A 49 -19.95 -14.66 -12.11
C ALA A 49 -19.99 -13.13 -12.06
N PRO A 50 -20.13 -12.50 -10.87
CA PRO A 50 -20.49 -11.10 -10.80
C PRO A 50 -19.52 -10.39 -11.72
N SER A 51 -20.06 -9.78 -12.79
CA SER A 51 -19.22 -9.16 -13.80
C SER A 51 -18.23 -8.34 -13.00
N ARG A 52 -16.93 -8.57 -13.23
CA ARG A 52 -15.89 -7.79 -12.57
C ARG A 52 -16.13 -6.37 -13.04
N LYS A 53 -17.06 -5.64 -12.39
CA LYS A 53 -17.14 -4.20 -12.40
C LYS A 53 -15.71 -3.84 -12.08
N ASN A 54 -15.01 -3.31 -13.08
CA ASN A 54 -13.67 -2.81 -12.94
C ASN A 54 -13.58 -2.24 -11.54
N VAL A 55 -12.76 -2.84 -10.67
CA VAL A 55 -12.55 -2.35 -9.29
C VAL A 55 -11.72 -1.08 -9.41
N ALA A 56 -12.26 -0.12 -10.15
CA ALA A 56 -11.79 1.21 -10.30
C ALA A 56 -11.97 1.84 -8.93
N ILE A 57 -10.90 2.46 -8.45
CA ILE A 57 -10.84 3.16 -7.16
C ILE A 57 -12.08 4.04 -7.02
N GLN A 58 -12.99 3.67 -6.12
CA GLN A 58 -14.25 4.39 -5.95
C GLN A 58 -14.00 5.69 -5.17
N LEU A 59 -13.94 6.79 -5.91
CA LEU A 59 -13.84 8.14 -5.35
C LEU A 59 -15.21 8.82 -5.40
N LYS A 60 -15.65 9.36 -4.26
CA LYS A 60 -16.84 10.19 -4.16
C LYS A 60 -16.57 11.57 -4.76
N SER A 61 -17.25 11.85 -5.87
CA SER A 61 -17.42 13.18 -6.46
C SER A 61 -18.79 13.76 -6.06
N TYR A 62 -19.01 15.05 -6.34
CA TYR A 62 -20.25 15.75 -6.03
C TYR A 62 -20.72 16.53 -7.26
N LYS A 63 -22.03 16.75 -7.40
CA LYS A 63 -22.56 17.63 -8.45
C LYS A 63 -21.89 19.00 -8.32
N PRO A 64 -21.26 19.53 -9.39
CA PRO A 64 -20.44 20.73 -9.32
C PRO A 64 -21.29 22.01 -9.30
N ARG A 65 -22.16 22.14 -8.29
CA ARG A 65 -23.01 23.33 -8.09
C ARG A 65 -22.22 24.59 -7.73
N THR A 66 -21.00 24.43 -7.20
CA THR A 66 -20.08 25.52 -6.89
C THR A 66 -18.69 25.21 -7.44
N PRO A 67 -17.89 26.21 -7.81
CA PRO A 67 -16.55 26.00 -8.36
C PRO A 67 -15.63 25.23 -7.40
N GLY A 68 -15.78 25.44 -6.09
CA GLY A 68 -15.00 24.73 -5.07
C GLY A 68 -15.36 23.24 -4.91
N LEU A 69 -16.52 22.78 -5.40
CA LEU A 69 -16.92 21.37 -5.38
C LEU A 69 -16.46 20.61 -6.62
N ARG A 70 -16.24 21.28 -7.76
CA ARG A 70 -15.87 20.67 -9.05
C ARG A 70 -14.70 19.70 -8.96
N HIS A 71 -13.66 20.07 -8.19
CA HIS A 71 -12.44 19.27 -8.03
C HIS A 71 -12.35 18.56 -6.68
N LEU A 72 -13.46 18.47 -5.93
CA LEU A 72 -13.47 17.74 -4.67
C LEU A 72 -13.62 16.24 -4.94
N ARG A 73 -12.62 15.45 -4.54
CA ARG A 73 -12.66 13.98 -4.58
C ARG A 73 -12.31 13.41 -3.22
N ARG A 74 -13.06 12.40 -2.75
CA ARG A 74 -12.82 11.71 -1.48
C ARG A 74 -12.85 10.20 -1.66
N PRO A 75 -12.00 9.43 -0.97
CA PRO A 75 -12.16 7.98 -0.92
C PRO A 75 -13.46 7.61 -0.19
N VAL A 76 -14.22 6.67 -0.75
CA VAL A 76 -15.41 6.10 -0.11
C VAL A 76 -14.96 5.17 1.02
N ASN A 77 -15.47 5.39 2.23
CA ASN A 77 -15.12 4.61 3.42
C ASN A 77 -16.36 4.47 4.30
N ASP A 78 -17.36 3.71 3.83
CA ASP A 78 -18.68 3.66 4.48
C ASP A 78 -18.71 2.77 5.73
N HIS A 79 -17.73 1.87 5.86
CA HIS A 79 -17.51 1.02 7.04
C HIS A 79 -16.97 1.77 8.27
N LEU A 80 -16.65 3.06 8.15
CA LEU A 80 -16.14 3.84 9.26
C LEU A 80 -17.24 4.17 10.27
N TRP A 81 -16.89 4.06 11.54
CA TRP A 81 -17.71 4.49 12.65
C TRP A 81 -18.08 5.98 12.54
N LYS A 82 -19.39 6.27 12.63
CA LYS A 82 -19.95 7.62 12.50
C LYS A 82 -19.97 8.40 13.82
N GLY A 83 -19.80 7.72 14.96
CA GLY A 83 -19.89 8.31 16.29
C GLY A 83 -18.58 8.96 16.78
N ARG A 84 -18.54 9.28 18.08
CA ARG A 84 -17.37 9.86 18.74
C ARG A 84 -16.34 8.78 19.11
N PRO A 85 -15.05 9.13 19.22
CA PRO A 85 -14.03 8.22 19.74
C PRO A 85 -14.21 8.00 21.25
N LEU A 86 -13.62 6.93 21.78
CA LEU A 86 -13.61 6.64 23.21
C LEU A 86 -12.90 7.76 23.99
N ARG A 87 -13.65 8.51 24.81
CA ARG A 87 -13.15 9.72 25.47
C ARG A 87 -11.90 9.45 26.32
N ARG A 88 -11.85 8.31 27.04
CA ARG A 88 -10.74 7.91 27.92
C ARG A 88 -9.40 7.77 27.18
N LEU A 89 -9.42 7.34 25.92
CA LEU A 89 -8.22 7.18 25.08
C LEU A 89 -7.87 8.44 24.26
N THR A 90 -8.39 9.60 24.65
CA THR A 90 -8.16 10.84 23.92
C THR A 90 -7.84 12.02 24.83
N PHE A 91 -6.93 12.88 24.38
CA PHE A 91 -6.60 14.13 25.06
C PHE A 91 -6.60 15.32 24.07
N PRO A 92 -6.82 16.56 24.53
CA PRO A 92 -6.97 17.70 23.63
C PRO A 92 -5.65 18.07 22.92
N LYS A 93 -5.72 18.38 21.62
CA LYS A 93 -4.60 18.97 20.87
C LYS A 93 -4.64 20.49 20.99
N LYS A 94 -4.02 21.02 22.04
CA LYS A 94 -3.99 22.46 22.39
C LYS A 94 -2.58 23.05 22.32
N GLY A 95 -2.48 24.36 22.52
CA GLY A 95 -1.21 25.10 22.65
C GLY A 95 -0.71 25.77 21.37
N GLN A 96 0.27 26.66 21.55
CA GLN A 96 0.85 27.48 20.50
C GLN A 96 1.63 26.65 19.46
N GLY A 97 2.10 25.45 19.83
CA GLY A 97 2.73 24.50 18.91
C GLY A 97 1.84 24.10 17.73
N LYS A 98 0.50 24.16 17.88
CA LYS A 98 -0.45 23.98 16.74
C LYS A 98 -0.25 25.04 15.64
N GLY A 99 0.21 26.23 16.01
CA GLY A 99 0.56 27.34 15.12
C GLY A 99 1.98 27.29 14.57
N GLY A 100 2.77 26.25 14.88
CA GLY A 100 4.16 26.13 14.43
C GLY A 100 5.15 26.97 15.22
N ARG A 101 4.81 27.32 16.47
CA ARG A 101 5.71 28.01 17.40
C ARG A 101 6.45 27.03 18.32
N ASN A 102 7.66 27.37 18.72
CA ASN A 102 8.41 26.68 19.78
C ASN A 102 8.08 27.27 21.18
N ASN A 103 8.82 26.84 22.20
CA ASN A 103 8.71 27.35 23.58
C ASN A 103 9.02 28.85 23.72
N THR A 104 9.84 29.44 22.84
CA THR A 104 10.12 30.89 22.87
C THR A 104 9.02 31.74 22.22
N GLY A 105 7.95 31.13 21.71
CA GLY A 105 6.84 31.81 21.04
C GLY A 105 7.14 32.23 19.59
N ARG A 106 8.37 32.02 19.09
CA ARG A 106 8.76 32.31 17.70
C ARG A 106 8.26 31.23 16.75
N VAL A 107 7.96 31.62 15.51
CA VAL A 107 7.53 30.67 14.46
C VAL A 107 8.74 29.91 13.94
N THR A 108 8.83 28.62 14.27
CA THR A 108 9.89 27.72 13.77
C THR A 108 9.41 26.85 12.60
N VAL A 109 8.11 26.53 12.55
CA VAL A 109 7.49 25.78 11.46
C VAL A 109 6.49 26.66 10.73
N ARG A 110 6.89 27.14 9.55
CA ARG A 110 6.04 27.97 8.69
C ARG A 110 4.77 27.22 8.23
N HIS A 111 3.78 28.00 7.81
CA HIS A 111 2.54 27.52 7.19
C HIS A 111 1.61 26.67 8.09
N ARG A 112 1.73 26.78 9.42
CA ARG A 112 0.85 26.07 10.39
C ARG A 112 -0.05 27.05 11.15
N GLY A 113 -1.29 26.62 11.42
CA GLY A 113 -2.23 27.36 12.29
C GLY A 113 -3.66 27.45 11.75
N GLY A 114 -4.60 27.84 12.60
CA GLY A 114 -6.01 28.13 12.22
C GLY A 114 -6.85 26.92 11.79
N GLY A 115 -6.43 25.68 12.08
CA GLY A 115 -7.19 24.47 11.76
C GLY A 115 -8.27 24.15 12.79
N HIS A 116 -9.17 23.22 12.46
CA HIS A 116 -10.24 22.75 13.34
C HIS A 116 -9.70 22.24 14.70
N LYS A 117 -10.53 22.32 15.76
CA LYS A 117 -10.20 21.73 17.08
C LYS A 117 -10.08 20.21 16.96
N ARG A 118 -9.07 19.61 17.61
CA ARG A 118 -8.80 18.17 17.51
C ARG A 118 -8.49 17.60 18.88
N ARG A 119 -8.71 16.29 19.00
CA ARG A 119 -8.24 15.46 20.12
C ARG A 119 -7.22 14.48 19.56
N ILE A 120 -6.11 14.26 20.26
CA ILE A 120 -5.14 13.22 19.95
C ILE A 120 -5.70 11.90 20.49
N ARG A 121 -5.65 10.84 19.68
CA ARG A 121 -5.92 9.48 20.15
C ARG A 121 -4.61 8.83 20.55
N THR A 122 -4.58 8.27 21.75
CA THR A 122 -3.49 7.45 22.26
C THR A 122 -3.56 6.09 21.57
N VAL A 123 -2.73 5.91 20.54
CA VAL A 123 -2.62 4.67 19.76
C VAL A 123 -1.48 3.85 20.33
N ASP A 124 -1.72 2.57 20.55
CA ASP A 124 -0.70 1.61 20.94
C ASP A 124 0.15 1.21 19.72
N PHE A 125 1.38 1.70 19.71
CA PHE A 125 2.41 1.32 18.74
C PHE A 125 3.33 0.21 19.25
N ASN A 126 3.21 -0.15 20.53
CA ASN A 126 4.06 -1.14 21.17
C ASN A 126 3.47 -2.54 21.07
N ARG A 127 2.15 -2.72 21.18
CA ARG A 127 1.52 -4.05 21.08
C ARG A 127 2.21 -5.08 22.00
N LYS A 128 2.36 -4.72 23.29
CA LYS A 128 2.99 -5.61 24.29
C LYS A 128 2.01 -6.58 24.92
N GLU A 129 0.74 -6.22 24.99
CA GLU A 129 -0.29 -7.03 25.61
C GLU A 129 -0.58 -8.25 24.71
N PRO A 130 -0.35 -9.49 25.19
CA PRO A 130 -0.63 -10.70 24.44
C PRO A 130 -2.14 -11.02 24.46
N GLY A 131 -2.51 -12.07 23.75
CA GLY A 131 -3.87 -12.60 23.70
C GLY A 131 -4.71 -12.03 22.56
N ARG A 132 -5.86 -12.67 22.36
CA ARG A 132 -6.82 -12.33 21.31
C ARG A 132 -7.54 -11.03 21.63
N GLN A 133 -7.63 -10.17 20.62
CA GLN A 133 -8.26 -8.87 20.71
C GLN A 133 -9.24 -8.70 19.55
N VAL A 134 -10.52 -8.48 19.87
CA VAL A 134 -11.59 -8.29 18.89
C VAL A 134 -11.61 -6.84 18.45
N VAL A 135 -11.70 -6.59 17.14
CA VAL A 135 -11.91 -5.27 16.57
C VAL A 135 -13.37 -4.87 16.78
N GLU A 136 -13.64 -3.96 17.72
CA GLU A 136 -15.00 -3.44 17.93
C GLU A 136 -15.46 -2.59 16.75
N ARG A 137 -14.61 -1.67 16.29
CA ARG A 137 -14.94 -0.71 15.24
C ARG A 137 -13.70 -0.03 14.66
N ILE A 138 -13.87 0.50 13.45
CA ILE A 138 -12.85 1.26 12.75
C ILE A 138 -13.27 2.73 12.71
N GLU A 139 -12.38 3.61 13.16
CA GLU A 139 -12.65 5.03 13.30
C GLU A 139 -11.73 5.89 12.42
N TYR A 140 -12.26 7.04 12.03
CA TYR A 140 -11.48 8.11 11.42
C TYR A 140 -10.62 8.85 12.47
N ASP A 141 -9.33 9.05 12.18
CA ASP A 141 -8.48 9.95 12.97
C ASP A 141 -8.02 11.21 12.19
N PRO A 142 -8.43 12.42 12.58
CA PRO A 142 -7.90 13.68 12.04
C PRO A 142 -6.42 13.97 12.31
N ASN A 143 -5.69 13.19 13.11
CA ASN A 143 -4.26 13.45 13.37
C ASN A 143 -3.32 12.62 12.50
N ARG A 144 -3.83 11.67 11.71
CA ARG A 144 -3.06 10.83 10.80
C ARG A 144 -3.84 10.57 9.52
N THR A 145 -3.22 9.87 8.58
CA THR A 145 -3.83 9.56 7.27
C THR A 145 -4.52 8.20 7.27
N ALA A 146 -3.94 7.21 7.95
CA ALA A 146 -4.52 5.87 8.12
C ALA A 146 -5.71 5.90 9.10
N HIS A 147 -6.58 4.90 9.00
CA HIS A 147 -7.66 4.69 9.97
C HIS A 147 -7.12 4.00 11.22
N ILE A 148 -7.90 4.02 12.30
CA ILE A 148 -7.58 3.32 13.54
C ILE A 148 -8.66 2.30 13.88
N ALA A 149 -8.26 1.19 14.45
CA ALA A 149 -9.17 0.19 14.99
C ALA A 149 -9.21 0.31 16.51
N LEU A 150 -10.40 0.30 17.08
CA LEU A 150 -10.58 0.10 18.52
C LEU A 150 -10.66 -1.39 18.78
N LEU A 151 -9.75 -1.88 19.62
CA LEU A 151 -9.67 -3.27 20.02
C LEU A 151 -10.17 -3.44 21.44
N LYS A 152 -10.81 -4.58 21.70
CA LYS A 152 -11.12 -5.08 23.03
C LYS A 152 -10.36 -6.38 23.25
N ASN A 153 -9.52 -6.42 24.28
CA ASN A 153 -8.87 -7.67 24.69
C ASN A 153 -9.90 -8.59 25.34
N GLU A 154 -9.96 -9.85 24.91
CA GLU A 154 -10.91 -10.84 25.44
C GLU A 154 -10.56 -11.23 26.88
N GLY A 155 -9.27 -11.37 27.21
CA GLY A 155 -8.84 -11.79 28.54
C GLY A 155 -8.93 -10.67 29.59
N THR A 156 -8.46 -9.46 29.25
CA THR A 156 -8.39 -8.34 30.21
C THR A 156 -9.56 -7.37 30.11
N GLY A 157 -10.37 -7.43 29.05
CA GLY A 157 -11.40 -6.44 28.75
C GLY A 157 -10.88 -5.04 28.39
N LYS A 158 -9.56 -4.84 28.33
CA LYS A 158 -8.96 -3.52 28.07
C LYS A 158 -9.20 -3.09 26.62
N LEU A 159 -9.54 -1.81 26.47
CA LEU A 159 -9.74 -1.16 25.19
C LEU A 159 -8.46 -0.42 24.75
N SER A 160 -8.02 -0.63 23.52
CA SER A 160 -6.84 0.04 22.96
C SER A 160 -7.07 0.44 21.50
N TYR A 161 -6.41 1.51 21.05
CA TYR A 161 -6.41 1.89 19.63
C TYR A 161 -5.16 1.38 18.94
N ILE A 162 -5.29 0.81 17.74
CA ILE A 162 -4.17 0.48 16.86
C ILE A 162 -4.35 1.13 15.48
N ILE A 163 -3.31 1.11 14.64
CA ILE A 163 -3.47 1.43 13.22
C ILE A 163 -4.18 0.26 12.54
N ALA A 164 -5.31 0.54 11.89
CA ALA A 164 -6.07 -0.47 11.17
C ALA A 164 -5.30 -0.93 9.92
N ALA A 165 -5.33 -2.24 9.67
CA ALA A 165 -4.82 -2.82 8.43
C ALA A 165 -5.80 -2.56 7.28
N GLU A 166 -5.31 -2.61 6.05
CA GLU A 166 -6.17 -2.73 4.88
C GLU A 166 -6.99 -4.02 4.94
N GLY A 167 -8.28 -3.93 4.61
CA GLY A 167 -9.20 -5.07 4.68
C GLY A 167 -9.72 -5.41 6.08
N MET A 168 -9.13 -4.89 7.17
CA MET A 168 -9.65 -5.09 8.54
C MET A 168 -11.08 -4.56 8.68
N ARG A 169 -11.94 -5.27 9.38
CA ARG A 169 -13.34 -4.88 9.68
C ARG A 169 -13.68 -5.07 11.16
N ALA A 170 -14.82 -4.52 11.56
CA ALA A 170 -15.39 -4.81 12.88
C ALA A 170 -15.75 -6.30 12.97
N GLY A 171 -15.46 -6.94 14.09
CA GLY A 171 -15.59 -8.38 14.30
C GLY A 171 -14.32 -9.19 14.02
N ASP A 172 -13.34 -8.65 13.29
CA ASP A 172 -12.06 -9.34 13.05
C ASP A 172 -11.31 -9.51 14.38
N THR A 173 -10.66 -10.67 14.58
CA THR A 173 -9.79 -10.95 15.71
C THR A 173 -8.33 -10.71 15.33
N VAL A 174 -7.58 -10.01 16.19
CA VAL A 174 -6.14 -9.79 16.03
C VAL A 174 -5.41 -10.15 17.31
N GLU A 175 -4.18 -10.63 17.17
CA GLU A 175 -3.33 -11.01 18.29
C GLU A 175 -1.97 -10.32 18.21
N SER A 176 -1.26 -10.27 19.34
CA SER A 176 0.14 -9.85 19.37
C SER A 176 1.03 -10.91 19.98
N TYR A 177 1.98 -11.38 19.18
CA TYR A 177 3.00 -12.36 19.55
C TYR A 177 4.33 -11.70 19.94
N ARG A 178 4.31 -10.43 20.33
CA ARG A 178 5.53 -9.67 20.68
C ARG A 178 6.15 -10.19 21.99
N SER A 179 5.31 -10.60 22.93
CA SER A 179 5.73 -11.09 24.25
C SER A 179 6.08 -12.59 24.25
N GLY A 180 5.84 -13.29 23.15
CA GLY A 180 6.04 -14.73 23.03
C GLY A 180 4.93 -15.37 22.19
N VAL A 181 5.20 -16.59 21.74
CA VAL A 181 4.18 -17.47 21.19
C VAL A 181 3.48 -18.15 22.37
N PRO A 182 2.14 -18.18 22.45
CA PRO A 182 1.45 -18.76 23.58
C PRO A 182 1.52 -20.30 23.56
N ASP A 183 1.52 -20.90 24.75
CA ASP A 183 1.79 -22.35 24.94
C ASP A 183 0.81 -23.24 24.17
N HIS A 184 -0.49 -22.91 24.16
CA HIS A 184 -1.50 -23.64 23.39
C HIS A 184 -1.17 -23.72 21.89
N LEU A 185 -0.49 -22.71 21.34
CA LEU A 185 -0.08 -22.74 19.94
C LEU A 185 1.12 -23.68 19.75
N ILE A 186 2.06 -23.71 20.70
CA ILE A 186 3.22 -24.61 20.72
C ILE A 186 2.77 -26.07 20.85
N GLU A 187 1.83 -26.35 21.74
CA GLU A 187 1.21 -27.68 21.90
C GLU A 187 0.53 -28.13 20.60
N SER A 188 -0.21 -27.23 19.94
CA SER A 188 -0.85 -27.51 18.64
C SER A 188 0.14 -27.76 17.49
N MET A 189 1.44 -27.55 17.72
CA MET A 189 2.54 -27.84 16.78
C MET A 189 3.36 -29.07 17.19
N GLY A 190 2.98 -29.77 18.27
CA GLY A 190 3.71 -30.95 18.76
C GLY A 190 4.92 -30.62 19.63
N GLY A 191 4.90 -29.48 20.33
CA GLY A 191 5.90 -29.12 21.35
C GLY A 191 7.16 -28.43 20.82
N SER A 192 7.34 -28.33 19.50
CA SER A 192 8.43 -27.57 18.88
C SER A 192 7.91 -26.46 17.95
N VAL A 193 8.68 -25.39 17.79
CA VAL A 193 8.30 -24.24 16.95
C VAL A 193 8.76 -24.50 15.52
N ASP A 194 7.85 -25.01 14.68
CA ASP A 194 8.05 -25.05 13.23
C ASP A 194 7.75 -23.64 12.63
N PRO A 195 8.73 -22.98 11.99
CA PRO A 195 8.51 -21.68 11.34
C PRO A 195 7.41 -21.70 10.27
N GLY A 196 7.24 -22.82 9.55
CA GLY A 196 6.24 -22.96 8.49
C GLY A 196 4.82 -22.98 9.05
N LEU A 197 4.55 -23.90 9.97
CA LEU A 197 3.25 -24.02 10.63
C LEU A 197 2.90 -22.80 11.48
N LEU A 198 3.90 -22.21 12.18
CA LEU A 198 3.71 -20.99 12.94
C LEU A 198 3.31 -19.83 12.02
N ALA A 199 4.01 -19.67 10.88
CA ALA A 199 3.66 -18.64 9.91
C ALA A 199 2.23 -18.83 9.39
N ALA A 200 1.81 -20.06 9.07
CA ALA A 200 0.46 -20.32 8.58
C ALA A 200 -0.64 -19.90 9.58
N LYS A 201 -0.43 -20.13 10.89
CA LYS A 201 -1.40 -19.78 11.94
C LYS A 201 -1.32 -18.32 12.40
N THR A 202 -0.14 -17.72 12.37
CA THR A 202 0.09 -16.39 12.96
C THR A 202 0.13 -15.27 11.93
N ALA A 203 0.46 -15.58 10.66
CA ALA A 203 0.72 -14.58 9.62
C ALA A 203 -0.55 -13.97 9.01
N HIS A 204 -1.55 -13.67 9.84
CA HIS A 204 -2.79 -13.03 9.43
C HIS A 204 -2.68 -11.50 9.50
N ARG A 205 -3.45 -10.82 8.65
CA ARG A 205 -3.49 -9.35 8.60
C ARG A 205 -3.86 -8.77 9.95
N GLY A 206 -3.15 -7.73 10.38
CA GLY A 206 -3.41 -7.06 11.67
C GLY A 206 -2.74 -7.70 12.89
N ASN A 207 -2.25 -8.94 12.78
CA ASN A 207 -1.44 -9.54 13.84
C ASN A 207 -0.08 -8.86 13.93
N CYS A 208 0.41 -8.69 15.16
CA CYS A 208 1.72 -8.10 15.41
C CYS A 208 2.71 -9.16 15.89
N LEU A 209 3.82 -9.30 15.17
CA LEU A 209 4.87 -10.26 15.42
C LEU A 209 6.23 -9.56 15.51
N PRO A 210 7.21 -10.17 16.19
CA PRO A 210 8.61 -9.82 15.99
C PRO A 210 9.09 -10.27 14.60
N LEU A 211 10.03 -9.53 13.99
CA LEU A 211 10.47 -9.73 12.61
C LEU A 211 11.04 -11.14 12.32
N HIS A 212 11.68 -11.79 13.28
CA HIS A 212 12.20 -13.15 13.08
C HIS A 212 11.10 -14.19 12.80
N LEU A 213 9.88 -13.99 13.30
CA LEU A 213 8.74 -14.89 13.05
C LEU A 213 8.00 -14.59 11.74
N VAL A 214 8.17 -13.39 11.16
CA VAL A 214 7.46 -13.00 9.94
C VAL A 214 8.06 -13.72 8.73
N PRO A 215 7.29 -14.40 7.87
CA PRO A 215 7.84 -15.08 6.69
C PRO A 215 8.45 -14.10 5.67
N LEU A 216 9.44 -14.56 4.91
CA LEU A 216 10.07 -13.77 3.83
C LEU A 216 9.03 -13.37 2.77
N GLY A 217 9.22 -12.22 2.14
CA GLY A 217 8.30 -11.70 1.11
C GLY A 217 6.99 -11.09 1.65
N THR A 218 6.69 -11.28 2.94
CA THR A 218 5.45 -10.77 3.55
C THR A 218 5.43 -9.25 3.60
N GLN A 219 4.25 -8.68 3.32
CA GLN A 219 3.98 -7.26 3.50
C GLN A 219 3.71 -6.96 4.97
N ILE A 220 4.40 -5.98 5.52
CA ILE A 220 4.28 -5.54 6.91
C ILE A 220 4.13 -4.03 7.00
N TYR A 221 3.42 -3.56 8.01
CA TYR A 221 3.30 -2.15 8.36
C TYR A 221 3.55 -1.97 9.86
N CYS A 222 3.68 -0.72 10.33
CA CYS A 222 4.03 -0.45 11.73
C CYS A 222 5.34 -1.13 12.20
N VAL A 223 6.42 -0.98 11.43
CA VAL A 223 7.73 -1.56 11.79
C VAL A 223 8.43 -0.69 12.84
N GLY A 224 8.91 -1.30 13.92
CA GLY A 224 9.68 -0.62 14.96
C GLY A 224 11.11 -0.27 14.54
N THR A 225 11.86 0.33 15.45
CA THR A 225 13.30 0.60 15.28
C THR A 225 14.17 -0.37 16.08
N THR A 226 13.86 -0.53 17.37
CA THR A 226 14.60 -1.40 18.30
C THR A 226 13.63 -2.28 19.09
N ARG A 227 14.14 -3.34 19.74
CA ARG A 227 13.36 -4.36 20.46
C ARG A 227 12.26 -3.84 21.38
N ASN A 228 12.48 -2.75 22.11
CA ASN A 228 11.54 -2.25 23.13
C ASN A 228 10.77 -0.98 22.73
N LYS A 229 11.04 -0.43 21.54
CA LYS A 229 10.37 0.76 21.04
C LYS A 229 9.18 0.38 20.17
N GLY A 230 8.19 1.26 20.10
CA GLY A 230 7.01 1.08 19.27
C GLY A 230 7.31 1.25 17.79
N ALA A 231 6.30 0.97 16.98
CA ALA A 231 6.31 1.19 15.54
C ALA A 231 6.67 2.64 15.16
N VAL A 232 7.61 2.78 14.22
CA VAL A 232 8.08 4.07 13.69
C VAL A 232 7.82 4.18 12.19
N PHE A 233 8.15 3.11 11.44
CA PHE A 233 8.08 3.08 9.98
C PHE A 233 6.73 2.57 9.47
N CYS A 234 6.39 2.96 8.23
CA CYS A 234 5.20 2.49 7.51
C CYS A 234 3.89 2.60 8.32
N ARG A 235 3.65 3.79 8.90
CA ARG A 235 2.44 4.12 9.67
C ARG A 235 1.41 4.95 8.89
N SER A 236 1.79 5.42 7.70
CA SER A 236 0.93 6.29 6.90
C SER A 236 -0.03 5.45 6.08
N ALA A 237 -1.15 6.04 5.68
CA ALA A 237 -2.15 5.38 4.85
C ALA A 237 -1.54 4.72 3.60
N GLY A 238 -1.86 3.45 3.36
CA GLY A 238 -1.40 2.66 2.20
C GLY A 238 0.09 2.33 2.20
N THR A 239 0.84 2.63 3.26
CA THR A 239 2.27 2.31 3.32
C THR A 239 2.50 0.93 3.90
N TYR A 240 3.50 0.24 3.36
CA TYR A 240 3.97 -1.05 3.83
C TYR A 240 5.49 -1.15 3.64
N ALA A 241 6.05 -2.24 4.12
CA ALA A 241 7.42 -2.67 3.95
C ALA A 241 7.41 -4.16 3.65
N THR A 242 8.49 -4.68 3.07
CA THR A 242 8.60 -6.09 2.70
C THR A 242 9.83 -6.68 3.34
N VAL A 243 9.69 -7.86 3.95
CA VAL A 243 10.83 -8.62 4.49
C VAL A 243 11.58 -9.24 3.31
N ILE A 244 12.84 -8.84 3.09
CA ILE A 244 13.65 -9.35 1.97
C ILE A 244 14.46 -10.55 2.41
N ASN A 245 15.26 -10.38 3.45
CA ASN A 245 16.19 -11.40 3.91
C ASN A 245 16.20 -11.51 5.43
N LYS A 246 16.53 -12.69 5.93
CA LYS A 246 16.86 -12.96 7.33
C LYS A 246 18.28 -13.51 7.34
N ASP A 247 19.18 -12.79 7.99
CA ASP A 247 20.56 -13.24 8.13
C ASP A 247 20.59 -14.22 9.32
N GLU A 248 20.76 -15.50 9.02
CA GLU A 248 20.86 -16.59 9.98
C GLU A 248 22.33 -16.92 10.26
N SER A 249 22.65 -17.17 11.53
CA SER A 249 23.97 -17.69 11.96
C SER A 249 24.04 -19.20 11.75
N GLU A 250 25.25 -19.79 11.84
CA GLU A 250 25.48 -21.24 11.80
C GLU A 250 24.56 -22.03 12.76
N ASP A 251 24.23 -21.46 13.93
CA ASP A 251 23.28 -22.00 14.92
C ASP A 251 21.78 -21.86 14.55
N LYS A 252 21.43 -21.53 13.29
CA LYS A 252 20.05 -21.22 12.84
C LYS A 252 19.36 -20.07 13.60
N LYS A 253 20.13 -19.24 14.32
CA LYS A 253 19.63 -18.05 15.01
C LYS A 253 19.61 -16.86 14.05
N VAL A 254 18.46 -16.18 13.94
CA VAL A 254 18.32 -14.96 13.15
C VAL A 254 19.03 -13.80 13.86
N GLN A 255 20.13 -13.31 13.30
CA GLN A 255 20.88 -12.18 13.85
C GLN A 255 20.30 -10.83 13.42
N SER A 256 19.93 -10.71 12.15
CA SER A 256 19.45 -9.46 11.57
C SER A 256 18.41 -9.71 10.48
N VAL A 257 17.49 -8.76 10.30
CA VAL A 257 16.44 -8.86 9.27
C VAL A 257 16.53 -7.68 8.33
N ALA A 258 16.68 -7.95 7.03
CA ALA A 258 16.69 -6.95 5.98
C ALA A 258 15.25 -6.65 5.51
N VAL A 259 14.82 -5.41 5.67
CA VAL A 259 13.47 -4.96 5.30
C VAL A 259 13.55 -3.83 4.28
N LYS A 260 12.77 -3.95 3.21
CA LYS A 260 12.53 -2.89 2.21
C LYS A 260 11.44 -1.96 2.71
N LEU A 261 11.78 -0.70 2.95
CA LEU A 261 10.82 0.31 3.39
C LEU A 261 10.03 0.90 2.21
N GLN A 262 8.94 1.63 2.50
CA GLN A 262 8.14 2.34 1.49
C GLN A 262 8.95 3.30 0.59
N SER A 263 10.09 3.80 1.08
CA SER A 263 11.00 4.66 0.30
C SER A 263 11.77 3.91 -0.79
N GLY A 264 11.78 2.57 -0.75
CA GLY A 264 12.65 1.70 -1.52
C GLY A 264 14.04 1.50 -0.91
N GLU A 265 14.31 2.06 0.29
CA GLU A 265 15.54 1.79 1.05
C GLU A 265 15.47 0.41 1.70
N THR A 266 16.54 -0.38 1.55
CA THR A 266 16.69 -1.66 2.25
C THR A 266 17.63 -1.48 3.44
N ARG A 267 17.16 -1.86 4.63
CA ARG A 267 17.85 -1.64 5.89
C ARG A 267 17.78 -2.87 6.78
N ARG A 268 18.83 -3.09 7.59
CA ARG A 268 18.88 -4.06 8.68
C ARG A 268 18.10 -3.60 9.91
N PHE A 269 17.38 -4.51 10.51
CA PHE A 269 16.63 -4.34 11.75
C PHE A 269 16.97 -5.47 12.73
N ASP A 270 16.81 -5.21 14.02
CA ASP A 270 16.92 -6.26 15.02
C ASP A 270 15.78 -7.28 14.83
N PRO A 271 16.05 -8.59 15.00
CA PRO A 271 15.08 -9.67 14.78
C PRO A 271 13.86 -9.60 15.71
N SER A 272 14.01 -8.95 16.87
CA SER A 272 12.98 -8.81 17.89
C SER A 272 12.11 -7.54 17.75
N VAL A 273 12.33 -6.74 16.71
CA VAL A 273 11.54 -5.55 16.41
C VAL A 273 10.11 -5.94 16.02
N CYS A 274 9.12 -5.18 16.52
CA CYS A 274 7.72 -5.40 16.17
C CYS A 274 7.43 -5.01 14.71
N ALA A 275 6.58 -5.80 14.07
CA ALA A 275 5.96 -5.53 12.79
C ALA A 275 4.50 -6.04 12.83
N THR A 276 3.60 -5.38 12.10
CA THR A 276 2.22 -5.83 11.93
C THR A 276 2.02 -6.31 10.50
N ILE A 277 1.37 -7.45 10.30
CA ILE A 277 1.21 -8.03 8.96
C ILE A 277 0.13 -7.29 8.17
N GLY A 278 0.44 -7.04 6.91
CA GLY A 278 -0.43 -6.39 5.93
C GLY A 278 0.04 -4.99 5.53
N VAL A 279 -0.92 -4.19 5.06
CA VAL A 279 -0.72 -2.81 4.61
C VAL A 279 -1.49 -1.87 5.54
N ALA A 280 -0.99 -0.67 5.79
CA ALA A 280 -1.75 0.33 6.54
C ALA A 280 -3.03 0.76 5.78
N SER A 281 -4.15 0.86 6.49
CA SER A 281 -5.46 1.22 5.93
C SER A 281 -5.48 2.54 5.14
N ASN A 282 -6.57 2.74 4.37
CA ASN A 282 -6.85 3.93 3.56
C ASN A 282 -5.87 4.16 2.39
N PRO A 283 -5.54 3.16 1.56
CA PRO A 283 -4.57 3.31 0.46
C PRO A 283 -4.97 4.39 -0.54
N HIS A 284 -6.28 4.63 -0.71
CA HIS A 284 -6.81 5.64 -1.61
C HIS A 284 -6.68 7.09 -1.09
N HIS A 285 -6.10 7.31 0.09
CA HIS A 285 -5.87 8.65 0.65
C HIS A 285 -5.12 9.58 -0.31
N GLN A 286 -4.14 9.04 -1.06
CA GLN A 286 -3.32 9.81 -2.00
C GLN A 286 -4.09 10.40 -3.18
N PHE A 287 -5.24 9.81 -3.53
CA PHE A 287 -6.07 10.27 -4.65
C PHE A 287 -7.10 11.32 -4.22
N ALA A 288 -7.17 11.65 -2.93
CA ALA A 288 -8.08 12.67 -2.42
C ALA A 288 -7.70 14.07 -2.93
N GLN A 289 -8.71 14.86 -3.33
CA GLN A 289 -8.53 16.24 -3.78
C GLN A 289 -9.33 17.19 -2.90
N LEU A 290 -8.68 18.27 -2.43
CA LEU A 290 -9.29 19.20 -1.49
C LEU A 290 -10.37 20.10 -2.11
N GLY A 291 -10.28 20.38 -3.42
CA GLY A 291 -11.20 21.22 -4.18
C GLY A 291 -11.05 22.72 -3.97
N LYS A 292 -10.86 23.19 -2.72
CA LYS A 292 -10.77 24.63 -2.38
C LYS A 292 -9.73 24.95 -1.32
N ALA A 293 -9.22 26.18 -1.33
CA ALA A 293 -8.23 26.68 -0.36
C ALA A 293 -8.73 26.59 1.10
N GLY A 294 -10.01 26.87 1.35
CA GLY A 294 -10.61 26.81 2.70
C GLY A 294 -10.47 25.43 3.36
N ARG A 295 -10.51 24.34 2.59
CA ARG A 295 -10.31 23.00 3.16
C ARG A 295 -8.86 22.78 3.63
N SER A 296 -7.88 23.39 2.97
CA SER A 296 -6.49 23.41 3.44
C SER A 296 -6.38 24.17 4.77
N ARG A 297 -7.10 25.29 4.91
CA ARG A 297 -7.17 26.06 6.17
C ARG A 297 -7.74 25.24 7.31
N TRP A 298 -8.84 24.50 7.09
CA TRP A 298 -9.42 23.60 8.11
C TRP A 298 -8.46 22.52 8.57
N MET A 299 -7.53 22.09 7.70
CA MET A 299 -6.47 21.15 8.05
C MET A 299 -5.34 21.76 8.88
N GLY A 300 -5.38 23.08 9.14
CA GLY A 300 -4.34 23.82 9.87
C GLY A 300 -3.13 24.18 9.00
N ARG A 301 -3.31 24.24 7.68
CA ARG A 301 -2.29 24.66 6.71
C ARG A 301 -2.58 26.10 6.29
N ARG A 302 -1.66 27.02 6.58
CA ARG A 302 -1.71 28.43 6.13
C ARG A 302 -1.15 28.54 4.70
N PRO A 303 -1.42 29.65 3.98
CA PRO A 303 -0.83 29.89 2.67
C PRO A 303 0.70 29.86 2.70
N SER A 304 1.30 29.43 1.60
CA SER A 304 2.75 29.47 1.38
C SER A 304 3.09 30.54 0.34
N VAL A 305 3.81 31.56 0.75
CA VAL A 305 4.31 32.61 -0.16
C VAL A 305 5.59 32.11 -0.84
N ARG A 306 5.69 32.30 -2.16
CA ARG A 306 6.87 31.91 -2.95
C ARG A 306 8.00 32.92 -2.73
N GLY A 307 9.25 32.48 -2.74
CA GLY A 307 10.42 33.37 -2.60
C GLY A 307 10.48 34.45 -3.68
N LEU A 308 10.10 34.12 -4.92
CA LEU A 308 9.99 35.06 -6.05
C LEU A 308 8.97 36.19 -5.87
N ALA A 309 8.09 36.08 -4.87
CA ALA A 309 7.09 37.11 -4.56
C ALA A 309 7.49 37.96 -3.35
N MET A 310 8.72 37.78 -2.84
CA MET A 310 9.25 38.49 -1.68
C MET A 310 10.29 39.53 -2.11
N ASN A 311 10.73 40.38 -1.19
CA ASN A 311 11.83 41.30 -1.41
C ASN A 311 13.19 40.57 -1.28
N ALA A 312 14.25 41.21 -1.77
CA ALA A 312 15.62 40.66 -1.71
C ALA A 312 16.08 40.38 -0.26
N ALA A 313 15.58 41.16 0.72
CA ALA A 313 15.89 40.97 2.14
C ALA A 313 15.25 39.71 2.76
N ASP A 314 14.10 39.26 2.25
CA ASP A 314 13.31 38.19 2.86
C ASP A 314 13.65 36.79 2.32
N HIS A 315 14.10 36.73 1.05
CA HIS A 315 14.41 35.47 0.38
C HIS A 315 15.49 35.68 -0.68
N PRO A 316 16.42 34.72 -0.86
CA PRO A 316 17.41 34.75 -1.95
C PRO A 316 16.83 34.76 -3.38
N HIS A 317 15.52 34.66 -3.53
CA HIS A 317 14.83 34.70 -4.84
C HIS A 317 13.99 35.97 -5.01
N GLY A 318 13.98 36.83 -3.99
CA GLY A 318 13.20 38.04 -3.99
C GLY A 318 13.92 39.19 -4.69
N GLY A 319 13.15 40.25 -4.98
CA GLY A 319 13.65 41.44 -5.70
C GLY A 319 13.65 41.31 -7.22
N GLY A 320 14.27 42.29 -7.88
CA GLY A 320 14.23 42.48 -9.33
C GLY A 320 12.96 43.18 -9.81
N ARG A 321 13.02 43.81 -10.99
CA ARG A 321 11.84 44.40 -11.64
C ARG A 321 11.06 43.30 -12.38
N GLY A 322 9.75 43.24 -12.16
CA GLY A 322 8.89 42.22 -12.76
C GLY A 322 9.12 40.80 -12.21
N LYS A 323 8.62 39.78 -12.91
CA LYS A 323 8.76 38.38 -12.49
C LYS A 323 10.09 37.82 -12.98
N SER A 324 11.14 37.97 -12.18
CA SER A 324 12.47 37.41 -12.45
C SER A 324 12.85 36.34 -11.43
N LYS A 325 13.74 35.42 -11.83
CA LYS A 325 14.40 34.46 -10.93
C LYS A 325 15.77 34.94 -10.44
N GLY A 326 16.22 36.11 -10.91
CA GLY A 326 17.49 36.72 -10.52
C GLY A 326 18.73 35.88 -10.85
N ASN A 327 18.62 34.90 -11.77
CA ASN A 327 19.66 33.92 -12.07
C ASN A 327 20.21 33.16 -10.85
N VAL A 328 19.42 33.02 -9.77
CA VAL A 328 19.84 32.32 -8.55
C VAL A 328 19.36 30.87 -8.58
N HIS A 329 20.22 29.93 -8.16
CA HIS A 329 19.82 28.54 -8.01
C HIS A 329 18.68 28.38 -6.98
N PRO A 330 17.78 27.38 -7.15
CA PRO A 330 16.69 27.18 -6.21
C PRO A 330 17.17 26.82 -4.79
N VAL A 331 17.00 27.73 -3.84
CA VAL A 331 17.36 27.59 -2.43
C VAL A 331 16.16 27.85 -1.51
N SER A 332 16.26 27.43 -0.26
CA SER A 332 15.34 27.80 0.82
C SER A 332 15.57 29.26 1.28
N PRO A 333 14.70 29.84 2.13
CA PRO A 333 14.92 31.18 2.68
C PRO A 333 16.24 31.31 3.46
N TRP A 334 16.78 30.19 3.93
CA TRP A 334 18.03 30.12 4.68
C TRP A 334 19.19 29.59 3.82
N GLY A 335 19.12 29.74 2.49
CA GLY A 335 20.21 29.39 1.57
C GLY A 335 20.41 27.89 1.28
N VAL A 336 19.72 26.98 1.98
CA VAL A 336 19.85 25.52 1.72
C VAL A 336 19.35 25.17 0.31
N PRO A 337 20.13 24.47 -0.55
CA PRO A 337 19.70 24.07 -1.89
C PRO A 337 18.44 23.21 -1.91
N ALA A 338 17.45 23.60 -2.71
CA ALA A 338 16.14 22.95 -2.80
C ALA A 338 16.03 21.94 -3.97
N LYS A 339 16.97 21.97 -4.91
CA LYS A 339 17.08 21.06 -6.06
C LYS A 339 18.52 20.58 -6.25
N GLY A 340 18.78 19.79 -7.28
CA GLY A 340 20.14 19.33 -7.63
C GLY A 340 20.62 18.10 -6.86
N GLY A 341 19.76 17.46 -6.05
CA GLY A 341 20.12 16.23 -5.34
C GLY A 341 20.90 16.45 -4.04
N TYR A 342 20.98 17.69 -3.55
CA TYR A 342 21.60 18.04 -2.28
C TYR A 342 21.07 17.19 -1.12
N LYS A 343 21.98 16.52 -0.39
CA LYS A 343 21.64 15.63 0.73
C LYS A 343 21.73 16.41 2.04
N THR A 344 20.61 16.55 2.75
CA THR A 344 20.54 17.30 4.03
C THR A 344 20.98 16.50 5.25
N ARG A 345 21.14 15.18 5.14
CA ARG A 345 21.68 14.34 6.23
C ARG A 345 23.18 14.60 6.34
N GLY A 346 23.63 15.00 7.53
CA GLY A 346 25.05 15.29 7.78
C GLY A 346 25.95 14.11 7.47
N LYS A 347 27.11 14.36 6.86
CA LYS A 347 28.07 13.33 6.43
C LYS A 347 28.63 12.50 7.59
N ARG A 348 28.74 13.07 8.79
CA ARG A 348 29.20 12.35 10.00
C ARG A 348 28.12 11.47 10.62
N ASN A 349 26.84 11.85 10.49
CA ASN A 349 25.71 11.08 10.99
C ASN A 349 25.11 10.23 9.86
N ARG A 350 25.87 9.27 9.33
CA ARG A 350 25.39 8.33 8.30
C ARG A 350 24.49 7.25 8.89
N ASN A 351 23.71 6.61 8.03
CA ASN A 351 22.86 5.50 8.45
C ASN A 351 23.65 4.19 8.39
N ILE A 352 24.15 3.71 9.52
CA ILE A 352 24.93 2.47 9.57
C ILE A 352 24.09 1.21 9.27
N TYR A 353 22.77 1.30 9.43
CA TYR A 353 21.87 0.16 9.23
C TYR A 353 21.43 -0.05 7.77
N VAL A 354 21.83 0.82 6.84
CA VAL A 354 21.38 0.74 5.44
C VAL A 354 22.23 -0.26 4.68
N ILE A 355 21.56 -1.21 4.02
CA ILE A 355 22.19 -2.14 3.08
C ILE A 355 22.16 -1.53 1.69
N GLN A 356 21.00 -1.04 1.27
CA GLN A 356 20.79 -0.44 -0.06
C GLN A 356 20.14 0.93 0.10
N GLU A 357 20.80 1.97 -0.42
CA GLU A 357 20.24 3.31 -0.44
C GLU A 357 18.92 3.35 -1.24
N ARG A 358 18.01 4.26 -0.84
CA ARG A 358 16.79 4.52 -1.61
C ARG A 358 17.11 4.88 -3.07
N PRO A 359 16.28 4.45 -4.03
CA PRO A 359 16.44 4.84 -5.43
C PRO A 359 16.32 6.36 -5.60
N ARG A 360 17.24 6.95 -6.35
CA ARG A 360 17.27 8.39 -6.62
C ARG A 360 16.86 8.65 -8.07
N ASN A 361 15.85 9.49 -8.24
CA ASN A 361 15.31 9.81 -9.54
C ASN A 361 16.18 10.79 -10.37
N GLN A 362 17.20 11.41 -9.75
CA GLN A 362 18.13 12.37 -10.39
C GLN A 362 17.46 13.50 -11.21
N GLY A 363 16.23 13.89 -10.85
CA GLY A 363 15.49 14.93 -11.56
C GLY A 363 14.80 14.49 -12.85
N LYS A 364 14.93 13.21 -13.26
CA LYS A 364 14.24 12.67 -14.44
C LYS A 364 12.73 12.71 -14.25
N ARG A 365 11.96 13.06 -15.29
CA ARG A 365 10.50 13.07 -15.21
C ARG A 365 10.00 11.63 -15.15
N ARG A 366 9.20 11.30 -14.13
CA ARG A 366 8.52 10.00 -14.08
C ARG A 366 7.41 9.98 -15.13
N THR A 367 7.36 8.93 -15.95
CA THR A 367 6.22 8.66 -16.81
C THR A 367 5.01 8.37 -15.93
N LYS A 368 3.86 8.97 -16.26
CA LYS A 368 2.60 8.46 -15.71
C LYS A 368 2.34 7.17 -16.47
N ASN A 369 2.57 6.01 -15.84
CA ASN A 369 1.95 4.80 -16.35
C ASN A 369 0.44 5.08 -16.36
N ARG A 370 -0.14 5.05 -17.55
CA ARG A 370 -1.57 5.27 -17.79
C ARG A 370 -2.36 4.12 -17.18
#